data_AF-A0A317ZDJ9-F1
#
_entry.id   AF-A0A317ZDJ9-F1
#
_cell.length_a   1.000
_cell.length_b   1.000
_cell.length_c   1.000
_cell.angle_alpha   90.00
_cell.angle_beta   90.00
_cell.angle_gamma   90.00
#
_symmetry.space_group_name_H-M   'P 1'
#
loop_
_entity.id
_entity.type
_entity.pdbx_description
1 polymer ?
#
loop_
_entity_poly.entity_id
_entity_poly.type
_entity_poly.pdbx_seq_one_letter_code
_entity_poly.pdbx_strand_id
1 'polypeptide(L)'
;EDYVDGYAISYRTQLAEQQRHSHEYLHYIQDTLQQSLQQLSAFEMRVLDYLIAEWRPAEIARELNVSDKKVYNALYRIRQKLKSLLT
;
A
#
# COMPACT_ATOMS: atom_id res chain seq x y z
N GLU A 1 -30.10 -34.16 17.83
CA GLU A 1 -29.75 -32.80 18.31
C GLU A 1 -28.24 -32.55 18.22
N ASP A 2 -27.41 -33.51 18.58
CA ASP A 2 -25.93 -33.43 18.58
C ASP A 2 -25.26 -33.03 17.23
N TYR A 3 -25.84 -33.42 16.09
CA TYR A 3 -25.26 -33.14 14.76
C TYR A 3 -25.36 -31.65 14.35
N VAL A 4 -26.47 -31.00 14.72
CA VAL A 4 -26.72 -29.60 14.34
C VAL A 4 -25.83 -28.67 15.17
N ASP A 5 -25.65 -28.99 16.45
CA ASP A 5 -24.74 -28.25 17.34
C ASP A 5 -23.27 -28.44 16.94
N GLY A 6 -22.86 -29.66 16.60
CA GLY A 6 -21.51 -29.93 16.07
C GLY A 6 -21.22 -29.18 14.77
N TYR A 7 -22.20 -29.09 13.87
CA TYR A 7 -22.09 -28.31 12.63
C TYR A 7 -22.04 -26.80 12.89
N ALA A 8 -22.86 -26.29 13.81
CA ALA A 8 -22.88 -24.87 14.15
C ALA A 8 -21.54 -24.42 14.78
N ILE A 9 -20.92 -25.26 15.61
CA ILE A 9 -19.61 -25.00 16.21
C ILE A 9 -18.51 -24.99 15.15
N SER A 10 -18.44 -26.01 14.29
CA SER A 10 -17.41 -26.07 13.24
C SER A 10 -17.50 -24.91 12.25
N TYR A 11 -18.72 -24.53 11.86
CA TYR A 11 -18.96 -23.37 11.00
C TYR A 11 -18.52 -22.04 11.64
N ARG A 12 -18.81 -21.82 12.93
CA ARG A 12 -18.36 -20.63 13.67
C ARG A 12 -16.84 -20.57 13.78
N THR A 13 -16.19 -21.70 14.03
CA THR A 13 -14.73 -21.80 14.08
C THR A 13 -14.11 -21.42 12.73
N GLN A 14 -14.65 -21.96 11.63
CA GLN A 14 -14.16 -21.67 10.29
C GLN A 14 -14.33 -20.19 9.90
N LEU A 15 -15.47 -19.58 10.27
CA LEU A 15 -15.69 -18.13 10.10
C LEU A 15 -14.68 -17.30 10.88
N ALA A 16 -14.42 -17.65 12.14
CA ALA A 16 -13.45 -16.95 12.98
C ALA A 16 -12.01 -17.09 12.45
N GLU A 17 -11.63 -18.26 11.95
CA GLU A 17 -10.34 -18.49 11.30
C GLU A 17 -10.21 -17.66 10.01
N GLN A 18 -11.25 -17.63 9.18
CA GLN A 18 -11.25 -16.83 7.96
C GLN A 18 -11.12 -15.33 8.26
N GLN A 19 -11.77 -14.84 9.33
CA GLN A 19 -11.64 -13.46 9.79
C GLN A 19 -10.24 -13.15 10.35
N ARG A 20 -9.61 -14.10 11.06
CA ARG A 20 -8.22 -13.92 11.50
C ARG A 20 -7.27 -13.87 10.31
N HIS A 21 -7.40 -14.78 9.36
CA HIS A 21 -6.56 -14.80 8.17
C HIS A 21 -6.72 -13.52 7.32
N SER A 22 -7.94 -12.99 7.18
CA SER A 22 -8.14 -11.72 6.47
C SER A 22 -7.50 -10.55 7.22
N HIS A 23 -7.58 -10.53 8.55
CA HIS A 23 -6.96 -9.50 9.38
C HIS A 23 -5.43 -9.56 9.33
N GLU A 24 -4.84 -10.77 9.44
CA GLU A 24 -3.40 -11.00 9.30
C GLU A 24 -2.90 -10.57 7.91
N TYR A 25 -3.66 -10.86 6.86
CA TYR A 25 -3.32 -10.47 5.51
C TYR A 25 -3.35 -8.94 5.31
N LEU A 26 -4.34 -8.25 5.90
CA LEU A 26 -4.38 -6.79 5.89
C LEU A 26 -3.19 -6.18 6.62
N HIS A 27 -2.82 -6.72 7.79
CA HIS A 27 -1.63 -6.30 8.51
C HIS A 27 -0.36 -6.49 7.69
N TYR A 28 -0.20 -7.65 7.05
CA TYR A 28 0.92 -7.91 6.16
C TYR A 28 1.02 -6.92 5.00
N ILE A 29 -0.10 -6.60 4.34
CA ILE A 29 -0.15 -5.58 3.29
C ILE A 29 0.27 -4.21 3.84
N GLN A 30 -0.27 -3.83 4.99
CA GLN A 30 0.00 -2.53 5.60
C GLN A 30 1.47 -2.39 5.99
N ASP A 31 2.06 -3.41 6.61
CA ASP A 31 3.47 -3.41 7.00
C ASP A 31 4.38 -3.37 5.77
N THR A 32 4.05 -4.13 4.73
CA THR A 32 4.79 -4.14 3.46
C THR A 32 4.76 -2.75 2.82
N LEU A 33 3.58 -2.12 2.74
CA LEU A 33 3.45 -0.75 2.23
C LEU A 33 4.23 0.25 3.07
N GLN A 34 4.18 0.15 4.40
CA GLN A 34 4.89 1.07 5.28
C GLN A 34 6.42 0.96 5.11
N GLN A 35 6.95 -0.26 5.04
CA GLN A 35 8.37 -0.50 4.73
C GLN A 35 8.75 0.06 3.35
N SER A 36 7.85 -0.03 2.38
CA SER A 36 8.05 0.49 1.03
C SER A 36 8.18 2.01 1.03
N LEU A 37 7.30 2.69 1.76
CA LEU A 37 7.30 4.14 1.88
C LEU A 37 8.53 4.66 2.62
N GLN A 38 9.06 3.89 3.59
CA GLN A 38 10.31 4.24 4.29
C GLN A 38 11.54 4.31 3.36
N GLN A 39 11.53 3.63 2.21
CA GLN A 39 12.63 3.71 1.24
C GLN A 39 12.57 4.96 0.35
N LEU A 40 11.47 5.70 0.39
CA LEU A 40 11.32 6.95 -0.35
C LEU A 40 12.04 8.08 0.41
N SER A 41 12.77 8.89 -0.34
CA SER A 41 13.28 10.16 0.19
C SER A 41 12.13 11.12 0.47
N ALA A 42 12.36 12.12 1.33
CA ALA A 42 11.36 13.15 1.63
C ALA A 42 10.81 13.85 0.37
N PHE A 43 11.65 14.01 -0.66
CA PHE A 43 11.21 14.56 -1.95
C PHE A 43 10.29 13.60 -2.71
N GLU A 44 10.67 12.32 -2.80
CA GLU A 44 9.86 11.30 -3.46
C GLU A 44 8.52 11.10 -2.74
N MET A 45 8.50 11.17 -1.41
CA MET A 45 7.28 11.07 -0.63
C MET A 45 6.32 12.23 -0.92
N ARG A 46 6.82 13.47 -0.96
CA ARG A 46 6.00 14.63 -1.38
C ARG A 46 5.48 14.51 -2.81
N VAL A 47 6.32 14.05 -3.75
CA VAL A 47 5.88 13.82 -5.13
C VAL A 47 4.81 12.73 -5.19
N LEU A 48 4.93 11.67 -4.36
CA LEU A 48 3.93 10.61 -4.24
C LEU A 48 2.63 11.11 -3.63
N ASP A 49 2.67 11.95 -2.59
CA ASP A 49 1.47 12.54 -1.97
C ASP A 49 0.65 13.33 -3.00
N TYR A 50 1.31 14.16 -3.81
CA TYR A 50 0.64 14.88 -4.90
C TYR A 50 0.13 13.96 -6.01
N LEU A 51 0.85 12.87 -6.30
CA LEU A 51 0.41 11.88 -7.27
C LEU A 51 -0.87 11.16 -6.80
N ILE A 52 -0.97 10.85 -5.51
CA ILE A 52 -2.17 10.27 -4.88
C ILE A 52 -3.34 11.26 -4.92
N ALA A 53 -3.05 12.55 -4.79
CA ALA A 53 -4.05 13.62 -4.96
C ALA A 53 -4.42 13.90 -6.44
N GLU A 54 -3.98 13.06 -7.37
CA GLU A 54 -4.24 13.15 -8.82
C GLU A 54 -3.66 14.40 -9.53
N TRP A 55 -2.60 14.99 -8.97
CA TRP A 55 -1.94 16.14 -9.60
C TRP A 55 -1.12 15.71 -10.82
N ARG A 56 -1.09 16.58 -11.85
CA ARG A 56 -0.26 16.36 -13.04
C ARG A 56 1.20 16.67 -12.72
N PRO A 57 2.18 16.02 -13.37
CA PRO A 57 3.60 16.26 -13.14
C PRO A 57 4.03 17.74 -13.23
N ALA A 58 3.41 18.52 -14.13
CA ALA A 58 3.67 19.95 -14.29
C ALA A 58 3.12 20.80 -13.12
N GLU A 59 2.04 20.36 -12.49
CA GLU A 59 1.48 21.02 -11.31
C GLU A 59 2.35 20.74 -10.09
N ILE A 60 2.82 19.50 -9.95
CA ILE A 60 3.78 19.08 -8.93
C ILE A 60 5.10 19.85 -9.07
N ALA A 61 5.59 20.03 -10.30
CA ALA A 61 6.81 20.78 -10.58
C ALA A 61 6.69 22.24 -10.13
N ARG A 62 5.53 22.86 -10.42
CA ARG A 62 5.22 24.22 -10.00
C ARG A 62 5.14 24.36 -8.49
N GLU A 63 4.41 23.46 -7.83
CA GLU A 63 4.20 23.48 -6.38
C GLU A 63 5.50 23.25 -5.60
N LEU A 64 6.33 22.32 -6.07
CA LEU A 64 7.63 22.03 -5.46
C LEU A 64 8.73 22.98 -5.91
N ASN A 65 8.44 23.95 -6.80
CA ASN A 65 9.39 24.87 -7.41
C ASN A 65 10.63 24.15 -7.99
N VAL A 66 10.39 23.09 -8.77
CA VAL A 66 11.41 22.28 -9.44
C VAL A 66 11.09 22.14 -10.92
N SER A 67 12.06 21.67 -11.72
CA SER A 67 11.80 21.37 -13.13
C SER A 67 10.97 20.10 -13.31
N ASP A 68 10.18 20.03 -14.38
CA ASP A 68 9.41 18.83 -14.75
C ASP A 68 10.31 17.58 -14.81
N LYS A 69 11.52 17.73 -15.35
CA LYS A 69 12.52 16.65 -15.42
C LYS A 69 12.82 16.05 -14.04
N LYS A 70 12.93 16.87 -13.00
CA LYS A 70 13.15 16.38 -11.63
C LYS A 70 11.95 15.57 -11.11
N VAL A 71 10.73 16.00 -11.43
CA VAL A 71 9.49 15.29 -11.07
C VAL A 71 9.43 13.94 -11.79
N TYR A 72 9.65 13.91 -13.11
CA TYR A 72 9.70 12.65 -13.86
C TYR A 72 10.76 11.68 -13.33
N ASN A 73 11.94 12.19 -12.96
CA ASN A 73 12.99 11.37 -12.35
C ASN A 73 12.60 10.84 -10.96
N ALA A 74 11.84 11.60 -10.17
CA ALA A 74 11.29 11.12 -8.90
C ALA A 74 10.23 10.04 -9.14
N LEU A 75 9.28 10.26 -10.05
CA LEU A 75 8.27 9.27 -10.42
C LEU A 75 8.89 7.97 -10.93
N TYR A 76 9.95 8.07 -11.72
CA TYR A 76 10.72 6.89 -12.16
C TYR A 76 11.33 6.14 -10.97
N ARG A 77 12.00 6.84 -10.05
CA ARG A 77 12.61 6.22 -8.86
C ARG A 77 11.58 5.60 -7.92
N ILE A 78 10.46 6.29 -7.68
CA ILE A 78 9.32 5.77 -6.91
C ILE A 78 8.85 4.45 -7.54
N ARG A 79 8.63 4.42 -8.86
CA ARG A 79 8.22 3.20 -9.56
C ARG A 79 9.23 2.05 -9.42
N GLN A 80 10.53 2.33 -9.53
CA GLN A 80 11.56 1.30 -9.36
C GLN A 80 11.57 0.72 -7.95
N LYS A 81 11.50 1.59 -6.93
CA LYS A 81 11.47 1.19 -5.52
C LYS A 81 10.23 0.36 -5.20
N LEU A 82 9.04 0.79 -5.65
CA LEU A 82 7.80 0.03 -5.48
C LEU A 82 7.84 -1.32 -6.21
N LYS A 83 8.46 -1.38 -7.40
CA LYS A 83 8.56 -2.62 -8.17
C LYS A 83 9.49 -3.66 -7.52
N SER A 84 10.61 -3.23 -6.93
CA SER A 84 11.55 -4.14 -6.24
C SER A 84 10.97 -4.83 -5.01
N LEU A 85 9.76 -4.46 -4.58
CA LEU A 85 9.07 -5.08 -3.45
C LEU A 85 8.05 -6.14 -3.87
N LEU A 86 7.65 -6.12 -5.14
CA LEU A 86 6.73 -7.10 -5.73
C LEU A 86 7.46 -8.27 -6.40
N THR A 87 8.80 -8.25 -6.39
CA THR A 87 9.67 -9.26 -7.02
C THR A 87 10.56 -9.86 -5.95
#